data_AF-A0A3N9USU7-F1
#
_entry.id   AF-A0A3N9USU7-F1
#
_cell.length_a   1.000
_cell.length_b   1.000
_cell.length_c   1.000
_cell.angle_alpha   90.00
_cell.angle_beta   90.00
_cell.angle_gamma   90.00
#
_symmetry.space_group_name_H-M   'P 1'
#
loop_
_entity.id
_entity.type
_entity.pdbx_description
1 polymer ?
#
loop_
_entity_poly.entity_id
_entity_poly.type
_entity_poly.pdbx_seq_one_letter_code
_entity_poly.pdbx_strand_id
1 'polypeptide(L)'
;MAAGGQPDQAIKIIQQAVKLNPKSVEARSLLGAVYNQQAMALLQQGNLDAARQALEAGIQAKGDAAVTEALHNNLACLYVREDKLDRAVGTWQEVIRQNPDMPQAHYNLALLYYTRGDYQAASREFFALKGIDRDMAGELSDYRFRVKTSTEVKPPVKTMITFKGSPLLTKGTVLSSDAR
;
A
#
# COMPACT_ATOMS: atom_id res chain seq x y z
N MET A 1 -13.71 -6.32 -24.94
CA MET A 1 -14.43 -5.05 -25.19
C MET A 1 -13.78 -3.94 -24.39
N ALA A 2 -13.66 -2.75 -24.98
CA ALA A 2 -12.67 -1.73 -24.70
C ALA A 2 -12.74 -1.10 -23.29
N ALA A 3 -11.64 -1.17 -22.54
CA ALA A 3 -11.38 -0.36 -21.35
C ALA A 3 -10.08 0.46 -21.46
N GLY A 4 -9.41 0.46 -22.62
CA GLY A 4 -8.09 1.05 -22.82
C GLY A 4 -8.06 2.52 -23.24
N GLY A 5 -9.20 3.23 -23.29
CA GLY A 5 -9.26 4.60 -23.84
C GLY A 5 -9.72 5.70 -22.89
N GLN A 6 -10.42 5.35 -21.80
CA GLN A 6 -11.01 6.34 -20.89
C GLN A 6 -10.01 7.00 -19.93
N PRO A 7 -9.05 6.30 -19.30
CA PRO A 7 -8.11 6.95 -18.38
C PRO A 7 -7.18 7.92 -19.11
N ASP A 8 -6.69 7.58 -20.30
CA ASP A 8 -5.73 8.41 -21.05
C ASP A 8 -6.36 9.72 -21.56
N GLN A 9 -7.63 9.68 -21.99
CA GLN A 9 -8.36 10.89 -22.37
C GLN A 9 -8.68 11.76 -21.14
N ALA A 10 -9.13 11.14 -20.03
CA ALA A 10 -9.39 11.85 -18.80
C ALA A 10 -8.12 12.56 -18.27
N ILE A 11 -6.98 11.86 -18.25
CA ILE A 11 -5.69 12.42 -17.84
C ILE A 11 -5.35 13.67 -18.67
N LYS A 12 -5.50 13.63 -20.00
CA LYS A 12 -5.21 14.79 -20.86
C LYS A 12 -6.09 16.00 -20.53
N ILE A 13 -7.39 15.78 -20.34
CA ILE A 13 -8.36 16.84 -20.01
C ILE A 13 -8.02 17.44 -18.64
N ILE A 14 -7.80 16.60 -17.63
CA ILE A 14 -7.48 17.07 -16.28
C ILE A 14 -6.12 17.77 -16.25
N GLN A 15 -5.12 17.30 -16.99
CA GLN A 15 -3.84 17.99 -17.14
C GLN A 15 -3.99 19.39 -17.74
N GLN A 16 -4.90 19.58 -18.71
CA GLN A 16 -5.22 20.91 -19.22
C GLN A 16 -5.88 21.78 -18.14
N ALA A 17 -6.82 21.22 -17.37
CA ALA A 17 -7.44 21.94 -16.24
C ALA A 17 -6.41 22.35 -15.17
N VAL A 18 -5.46 21.47 -14.83
CA VAL A 18 -4.35 21.77 -13.92
C VAL A 18 -3.42 22.83 -14.52
N LYS A 19 -3.18 22.84 -15.85
CA LYS A 19 -2.40 23.91 -16.50
C LYS A 19 -3.10 25.27 -16.42
N LEU A 20 -4.41 25.29 -16.60
CA LEU A 20 -5.21 26.52 -16.55
C LEU A 20 -5.32 27.07 -15.12
N ASN A 21 -5.45 26.19 -14.13
CA ASN A 21 -5.39 26.58 -12.73
C ASN A 21 -4.41 25.69 -11.95
N PRO A 22 -3.11 26.03 -11.96
CA PRO A 22 -2.10 25.23 -11.31
C PRO A 22 -2.34 25.06 -9.82
N LYS A 23 -2.99 26.00 -9.13
CA LYS A 23 -3.18 25.93 -7.66
C LYS A 23 -4.42 25.13 -7.25
N SER A 24 -5.22 24.64 -8.19
CA SER A 24 -6.41 23.86 -7.87
C SER A 24 -6.03 22.50 -7.26
N VAL A 25 -6.21 22.37 -5.94
CA VAL A 25 -6.03 21.09 -5.25
C VAL A 25 -7.02 20.07 -5.77
N GLU A 26 -8.26 20.46 -6.04
CA GLU A 26 -9.31 19.58 -6.58
C GLU A 26 -8.92 18.96 -7.94
N ALA A 27 -8.44 19.78 -8.88
CA ALA A 27 -8.01 19.27 -10.19
C ALA A 27 -6.80 18.34 -10.08
N ARG A 28 -5.87 18.64 -9.16
CA ARG A 28 -4.70 17.80 -8.87
C ARG A 28 -5.10 16.50 -8.17
N SER A 29 -6.04 16.54 -7.23
CA SER A 29 -6.62 15.36 -6.57
C SER A 29 -7.31 14.46 -7.57
N LEU A 30 -8.09 15.04 -8.48
CA LEU A 30 -8.73 14.29 -9.56
C LEU A 30 -7.68 13.63 -10.47
N LEU A 31 -6.61 14.36 -10.81
CA LEU A 31 -5.51 13.80 -11.59
C LEU A 31 -4.85 12.62 -10.88
N GLY A 32 -4.54 12.78 -9.59
CA GLY A 32 -3.99 11.71 -8.74
C GLY A 32 -4.90 10.49 -8.66
N ALA A 33 -6.22 10.69 -8.50
CA ALA A 33 -7.19 9.62 -8.44
C ALA A 33 -7.28 8.82 -9.75
N VAL A 34 -7.27 9.50 -10.91
CA VAL A 34 -7.27 8.84 -12.22
C VAL A 34 -5.98 8.05 -12.44
N TYR A 35 -4.82 8.61 -12.07
CA TYR A 35 -3.56 7.87 -12.09
C TYR A 35 -3.57 6.64 -11.18
N ASN A 36 -4.17 6.75 -9.99
CA ASN A 36 -4.34 5.60 -9.10
C ASN A 36 -5.19 4.50 -9.75
N GLN A 37 -6.31 4.85 -10.36
CA GLN A 37 -7.16 3.89 -11.08
C GLN A 37 -6.41 3.23 -12.25
N GLN A 38 -5.66 4.00 -13.02
CA GLN A 38 -4.81 3.48 -14.10
C GLN A 38 -3.77 2.49 -13.55
N ALA A 39 -3.08 2.85 -12.46
CA ALA A 39 -2.14 1.96 -11.81
C ALA A 39 -2.80 0.65 -11.36
N MET A 40 -3.99 0.70 -10.77
CA MET A 40 -4.69 -0.52 -10.33
C MET A 40 -5.03 -1.42 -11.51
N ALA A 41 -5.48 -0.86 -12.63
CA ALA A 41 -5.75 -1.62 -13.86
C ALA A 41 -4.47 -2.26 -14.43
N LEU A 42 -3.36 -1.52 -14.44
CA LEU A 42 -2.05 -2.03 -14.88
C LEU A 42 -1.54 -3.16 -13.98
N LEU A 43 -1.77 -3.06 -12.67
CA LEU A 43 -1.40 -4.09 -11.70
C LEU A 43 -2.19 -5.38 -11.86
N GLN A 44 -3.47 -5.29 -12.24
CA GLN A 44 -4.30 -6.45 -12.60
C GLN A 44 -3.79 -7.13 -13.88
N GLN A 45 -3.23 -6.36 -14.80
CA GLN A 45 -2.60 -6.87 -16.03
C GLN A 45 -1.18 -7.39 -15.81
N GLY A 46 -0.63 -7.25 -14.59
CA GLY A 46 0.75 -7.64 -14.27
C GLY A 46 1.82 -6.67 -14.78
N ASN A 47 1.44 -5.50 -15.32
CA ASN A 47 2.37 -4.50 -15.81
C ASN A 47 2.89 -3.63 -14.66
N LEU A 48 3.83 -4.17 -13.89
CA LEU A 48 4.32 -3.56 -12.65
C LEU A 48 5.03 -2.21 -12.87
N ASP A 49 5.87 -2.11 -13.90
CA ASP A 49 6.62 -0.87 -14.17
C ASP A 49 5.71 0.26 -14.63
N ALA A 50 4.75 0.00 -15.52
CA ALA A 50 3.78 1.01 -15.92
C ALA A 50 2.89 1.43 -14.75
N ALA A 51 2.50 0.48 -13.89
CA ALA A 51 1.75 0.81 -12.69
C ALA A 51 2.54 1.70 -11.73
N ARG A 52 3.84 1.43 -11.55
CA ARG A 52 4.72 2.29 -10.74
C ARG A 52 4.77 3.71 -11.29
N GLN A 53 4.97 3.85 -12.60
CA GLN A 53 4.99 5.15 -13.27
C GLN A 53 3.68 5.92 -13.08
N ALA A 54 2.54 5.23 -13.16
CA ALA A 54 1.24 5.84 -12.92
C ALA A 54 1.09 6.31 -11.46
N LEU A 55 1.47 5.50 -10.48
CA LEU A 55 1.45 5.89 -9.06
C LEU A 55 2.36 7.10 -8.79
N GLU A 56 3.59 7.09 -9.31
CA GLU A 56 4.54 8.19 -9.18
C GLU A 56 3.99 9.47 -9.84
N ALA A 57 3.39 9.37 -11.03
CA ALA A 57 2.75 10.51 -11.69
C ALA A 57 1.58 11.07 -10.87
N GLY A 58 0.78 10.21 -10.25
CA GLY A 58 -0.27 10.61 -9.32
C GLY A 58 0.27 11.38 -8.11
N ILE A 59 1.37 10.92 -7.52
CA ILE A 59 2.03 11.59 -6.38
C ILE A 59 2.57 12.96 -6.82
N GLN A 60 3.17 13.05 -8.01
CA GLN A 60 3.66 14.31 -8.57
C GLN A 60 2.54 15.33 -8.88
N ALA A 61 1.28 14.88 -9.01
CA ALA A 61 0.15 15.78 -9.17
C ALA A 61 -0.05 16.67 -7.92
N LYS A 62 0.42 16.25 -6.74
CA LYS A 62 0.29 16.98 -5.46
C LYS A 62 -1.17 17.36 -5.17
N GLY A 63 -2.03 16.34 -5.22
CA GLY A 63 -3.42 16.42 -4.78
C GLY A 63 -3.53 16.61 -3.27
N ASP A 64 -4.73 16.43 -2.74
CA ASP A 64 -4.96 16.43 -1.30
C ASP A 64 -4.26 15.26 -0.59
N ALA A 65 -4.29 15.32 0.75
CA ALA A 65 -3.66 14.34 1.61
C ALA A 65 -4.23 12.93 1.40
N ALA A 66 -5.55 12.78 1.33
CA ALA A 66 -6.20 11.48 1.22
C ALA A 66 -5.82 10.75 -0.09
N VAL A 67 -5.78 11.46 -1.22
CA VAL A 67 -5.33 10.90 -2.51
C VAL A 67 -3.85 10.53 -2.44
N THR A 68 -3.03 11.40 -1.86
CA THR A 68 -1.59 11.19 -1.73
C THR A 68 -1.26 9.97 -0.84
N GLU A 69 -1.94 9.82 0.29
CA GLU A 69 -1.86 8.68 1.19
C GLU A 69 -2.22 7.37 0.48
N ALA A 70 -3.34 7.35 -0.26
CA ALA A 70 -3.76 6.17 -1.02
C ALA A 70 -2.73 5.77 -2.10
N LEU A 71 -2.15 6.75 -2.81
CA LEU A 71 -1.10 6.52 -3.81
C LEU A 71 0.17 5.94 -3.19
N HIS A 72 0.65 6.51 -2.07
CA HIS A 72 1.83 5.98 -1.38
C HIS A 72 1.58 4.58 -0.80
N ASN A 73 0.40 4.32 -0.24
CA ASN A 73 0.05 2.99 0.24
C ASN A 73 0.07 1.95 -0.90
N ASN A 74 -0.45 2.30 -2.08
CA ASN A 74 -0.44 1.43 -3.25
C ASN A 74 0.98 1.24 -3.82
N LEU A 75 1.82 2.28 -3.78
CA LEU A 75 3.23 2.19 -4.18
C LEU A 75 4.02 1.27 -3.25
N ALA A 76 3.79 1.33 -1.94
CA ALA A 76 4.38 0.43 -0.97
C ALA A 76 3.94 -1.03 -1.21
N CYS A 77 2.64 -1.27 -1.46
CA CYS A 77 2.15 -2.59 -1.85
C CYS A 77 2.83 -3.11 -3.13
N LEU A 78 3.03 -2.25 -4.12
CA LEU A 78 3.75 -2.61 -5.33
C LEU A 78 5.21 -2.99 -5.03
N TYR A 79 5.89 -2.26 -4.15
CA TYR A 79 7.24 -2.64 -3.73
C TYR A 79 7.28 -4.00 -3.03
N VAL A 80 6.26 -4.38 -2.26
CA VAL A 80 6.16 -5.74 -1.71
C VAL A 80 6.03 -6.79 -2.83
N ARG A 81 5.21 -6.54 -3.85
CA ARG A 81 5.10 -7.45 -5.01
C ARG A 81 6.40 -7.62 -5.78
N GLU A 82 7.24 -6.60 -5.78
CA GLU A 82 8.55 -6.57 -6.42
C GLU A 82 9.69 -7.02 -5.51
N ASP A 83 9.38 -7.55 -4.33
CA ASP A 83 10.34 -7.99 -3.29
C ASP A 83 11.29 -6.88 -2.79
N LYS A 84 10.89 -5.61 -2.97
CA LYS A 84 11.63 -4.42 -2.52
C LYS A 84 11.17 -4.01 -1.12
N LEU A 85 11.31 -4.94 -0.17
CA LEU A 85 10.69 -4.82 1.16
C LEU A 85 11.13 -3.59 1.94
N ASP A 86 12.40 -3.20 1.89
CA ASP A 86 12.89 -2.01 2.61
C ASP A 86 12.30 -0.71 2.03
N ARG A 87 12.03 -0.66 0.71
CA ARG A 87 11.32 0.46 0.09
C ARG A 87 9.85 0.50 0.49
N ALA A 88 9.20 -0.67 0.60
CA ALA A 88 7.84 -0.74 1.11
C ALA A 88 7.76 -0.21 2.55
N VAL A 89 8.67 -0.64 3.43
CA VAL A 89 8.76 -0.16 4.81
C VAL A 89 8.93 1.35 4.86
N GLY A 90 9.93 1.89 4.17
CA GLY A 90 10.18 3.34 4.15
C GLY A 90 8.98 4.14 3.62
N THR A 91 8.27 3.60 2.63
CA THR A 91 7.07 4.25 2.06
C THR A 91 5.91 4.25 3.05
N TRP A 92 5.62 3.15 3.75
CA TRP A 92 4.57 3.16 4.78
C TRP A 92 4.93 3.98 6.01
N GLN A 93 6.20 4.03 6.40
CA GLN A 93 6.66 4.92 7.48
C GLN A 93 6.50 6.40 7.12
N GLU A 94 6.70 6.77 5.85
CA GLU A 94 6.39 8.12 5.35
C GLU A 94 4.90 8.44 5.51
N VAL A 95 4.05 7.50 5.08
CA VAL A 95 2.60 7.64 5.21
C VAL A 95 2.18 7.85 6.67
N ILE A 96 2.67 7.01 7.59
CA ILE A 96 2.39 7.13 9.03
C ILE A 96 2.91 8.44 9.62
N ARG A 97 4.07 8.92 9.15
CA ARG A 97 4.61 10.21 9.62
C ARG A 97 3.76 11.39 9.18
N GLN A 98 3.08 11.30 8.04
CA GLN A 98 2.15 12.33 7.56
C GLN A 98 0.77 12.19 8.19
N ASN A 99 0.27 10.97 8.31
CA ASN A 99 -1.00 10.62 8.92
C ASN A 99 -0.82 9.41 9.88
N PRO A 100 -0.60 9.68 11.18
CA PRO A 100 -0.43 8.62 12.18
C PRO A 100 -1.69 7.75 12.38
N ASP A 101 -2.85 8.20 11.94
CA ASP A 101 -4.12 7.51 12.13
C ASP A 101 -4.57 6.76 10.85
N MET A 102 -3.65 6.47 9.92
CA MET A 102 -3.96 5.68 8.72
C MET A 102 -3.87 4.17 9.02
N PRO A 103 -5.00 3.46 9.19
CA PRO A 103 -4.99 2.07 9.65
C PRO A 103 -4.33 1.12 8.64
N GLN A 104 -4.48 1.36 7.34
CA GLN A 104 -3.91 0.49 6.31
C GLN A 104 -2.37 0.45 6.36
N ALA A 105 -1.72 1.57 6.68
CA ALA A 105 -0.26 1.61 6.76
C ALA A 105 0.27 0.81 7.96
N HIS A 106 -0.38 0.93 9.12
CA HIS A 106 -0.05 0.13 10.31
C HIS A 106 -0.32 -1.36 10.10
N TYR A 107 -1.46 -1.72 9.49
CA TYR A 107 -1.78 -3.11 9.14
C TYR A 107 -0.70 -3.72 8.23
N ASN A 108 -0.33 -2.97 7.19
CA ASN A 108 0.66 -3.39 6.21
C ASN A 108 2.06 -3.57 6.79
N LEU A 109 2.52 -2.64 7.63
CA LEU A 109 3.79 -2.78 8.33
C LEU A 109 3.77 -3.89 9.36
N ALA A 110 2.68 -4.05 10.13
CA ALA A 110 2.57 -5.11 11.14
C ALA A 110 2.78 -6.49 10.49
N LEU A 111 2.10 -6.75 9.37
CA LEU A 111 2.24 -7.98 8.61
C LEU A 111 3.63 -8.13 7.99
N LEU A 112 4.18 -7.08 7.37
CA LEU A 112 5.50 -7.16 6.75
C LEU A 112 6.62 -7.39 7.78
N TYR A 113 6.57 -6.74 8.94
CA TYR A 113 7.52 -7.00 10.01
C TYR A 113 7.37 -8.40 10.57
N TYR A 114 6.14 -8.89 10.72
CA TYR A 114 5.89 -10.25 11.19
C TYR A 114 6.47 -11.31 10.25
N THR A 115 6.27 -11.16 8.94
CA THR A 115 6.82 -12.09 7.95
C THR A 115 8.34 -12.04 7.87
N ARG A 116 8.95 -10.88 8.17
CA ARG A 116 10.41 -10.72 8.33
C ARG A 116 10.95 -11.22 9.68
N GLY A 117 10.10 -11.66 10.60
CA GLY A 117 10.49 -12.09 11.94
C GLY A 117 10.81 -10.95 12.92
N ASP A 118 10.59 -9.69 12.53
CA ASP A 118 10.71 -8.55 13.45
C ASP A 118 9.41 -8.40 14.27
N TYR A 119 9.20 -9.35 15.18
CA TYR A 119 8.00 -9.40 16.01
C TYR A 119 7.84 -8.18 16.91
N GLN A 120 8.95 -7.53 17.29
CA GLN A 120 8.89 -6.33 18.10
C GLN A 120 8.33 -5.15 17.30
N ALA A 121 8.81 -4.92 16.08
CA ALA A 121 8.25 -3.90 15.20
C ALA A 121 6.81 -4.23 14.83
N ALA A 122 6.53 -5.49 14.47
CA ALA A 122 5.19 -5.95 14.16
C ALA A 122 4.19 -5.68 15.30
N SER A 123 4.62 -5.91 16.55
CA SER A 123 3.84 -5.62 17.75
C SER A 123 3.48 -4.15 17.90
N ARG A 124 4.46 -3.25 17.69
CA ARG A 124 4.22 -1.81 17.77
C ARG A 124 3.14 -1.38 16.80
N GLU A 125 3.25 -1.80 15.55
CA GLU A 125 2.30 -1.43 14.49
C GLU A 125 0.91 -2.05 14.72
N PHE A 126 0.85 -3.30 15.19
CA PHE A 126 -0.41 -3.94 15.57
C PHE A 126 -1.14 -3.19 16.71
N PHE A 127 -0.42 -2.77 17.74
CA PHE A 127 -1.03 -2.03 18.86
C PHE A 127 -1.43 -0.61 18.46
N ALA A 128 -0.68 0.05 17.58
CA ALA A 128 -1.08 1.31 16.96
C ALA A 128 -2.38 1.12 16.17
N LEU A 129 -2.42 0.15 15.25
CA LEU A 129 -3.63 -0.22 14.49
C LEU A 129 -4.82 -0.49 15.43
N LYS A 130 -4.64 -1.27 16.49
CA LYS A 130 -5.71 -1.60 17.44
C LYS A 130 -6.27 -0.37 18.15
N GLY A 131 -5.47 0.68 18.32
CA GLY A 131 -5.92 1.97 18.84
C GLY A 131 -6.79 2.74 17.84
N ILE A 132 -6.49 2.63 16.55
CA ILE A 132 -7.13 3.35 15.44
C ILE A 132 -8.40 2.61 14.96
N ASP A 133 -8.26 1.33 14.63
CA ASP A 133 -9.29 0.46 14.08
C ASP A 133 -9.20 -0.94 14.71
N ARG A 134 -10.10 -1.18 15.68
CA ARG A 134 -10.16 -2.45 16.41
C ARG A 134 -10.60 -3.62 15.54
N ASP A 135 -11.45 -3.37 14.55
CA ASP A 135 -12.01 -4.41 13.70
C ASP A 135 -10.94 -4.89 12.72
N MET A 136 -10.21 -3.95 12.09
CA MET A 136 -9.07 -4.27 11.24
C MET A 136 -7.95 -4.94 12.02
N ALA A 137 -7.68 -4.52 13.26
CA ALA A 137 -6.74 -5.24 14.14
C ALA A 137 -7.23 -6.66 14.48
N GLY A 138 -8.54 -6.88 14.56
CA GLY A 138 -9.14 -8.20 14.77
C GLY A 138 -8.79 -9.21 13.68
N GLU A 139 -8.56 -8.76 12.44
CA GLU A 139 -8.09 -9.62 11.36
C GLU A 139 -6.68 -10.18 11.59
N LEU A 140 -5.89 -9.52 12.43
CA LEU A 140 -4.56 -9.97 12.81
C LEU A 140 -4.55 -10.75 14.14
N SER A 141 -5.71 -11.16 14.64
CA SER A 141 -5.85 -11.84 15.95
C SER A 141 -5.13 -13.18 16.07
N ASP A 142 -4.96 -13.90 14.95
CA ASP A 142 -4.22 -15.18 14.90
C ASP A 142 -2.69 -15.01 14.96
N TYR A 143 -2.19 -13.78 14.78
CA TYR A 143 -0.77 -13.48 14.80
C TYR A 143 -0.29 -13.24 16.23
N ARG A 144 0.83 -13.87 16.59
CA ARG A 144 1.42 -13.72 17.93
C ARG A 144 2.33 -12.50 18.00
N PHE A 145 1.74 -11.33 18.23
CA PHE A 145 2.51 -10.07 18.38
C PHE A 145 2.98 -9.78 19.81
N ARG A 146 2.66 -10.60 20.82
CA ARG A 146 3.11 -10.37 22.20
C ARG A 146 4.56 -10.81 22.38
N VAL A 147 5.40 -9.92 22.91
CA VAL A 147 6.81 -10.20 23.18
C VAL A 147 6.96 -10.90 24.54
N LYS A 148 7.71 -12.02 24.55
CA LYS A 148 8.17 -12.83 25.69
C LYS A 148 7.09 -13.59 26.49
N THR A 149 6.72 -14.77 25.99
CA THR A 149 6.62 -16.06 26.72
C THR A 149 5.62 -16.95 25.98
N SER A 150 6.01 -17.60 24.90
CA SER A 150 5.42 -18.89 24.54
C SER A 150 6.23 -19.46 23.40
N THR A 151 6.50 -20.74 23.50
CA THR A 151 7.21 -21.58 22.55
C THR A 151 6.78 -21.30 21.11
N GLU A 152 7.78 -21.22 20.23
CA GLU A 152 7.64 -21.02 18.80
C GLU A 152 6.44 -21.78 18.23
N VAL A 153 5.46 -21.05 17.72
CA VAL A 153 4.69 -21.55 16.59
C VAL A 153 5.22 -20.76 15.41
N LYS A 154 6.18 -21.37 14.70
CA LYS A 154 6.55 -20.90 13.36
C LYS A 154 5.25 -20.78 12.55
N PRO A 155 5.05 -19.69 11.81
CA PRO A 155 3.88 -19.57 10.95
C PRO A 155 3.86 -20.76 9.98
N PRO A 156 2.69 -21.19 9.49
CA PRO A 156 2.63 -22.18 8.43
C PRO A 156 3.54 -21.69 7.29
N VAL A 157 4.41 -22.60 6.85
CA VAL A 157 5.57 -22.45 5.93
C VAL A 157 5.19 -21.87 4.54
N LYS A 158 3.95 -21.42 4.38
CA LYS A 158 3.39 -20.87 3.16
C LYS A 158 2.22 -19.94 3.49
N THR A 159 2.47 -18.91 4.29
CA THR A 159 1.44 -17.88 4.49
C THR A 159 1.45 -17.01 3.25
N MET A 160 0.52 -17.28 2.32
CA MET A 160 0.19 -16.33 1.27
C MET A 160 -0.13 -15.03 1.98
N ILE A 161 0.64 -13.99 1.73
CA ILE A 161 0.22 -12.65 2.10
C ILE A 161 -1.04 -12.40 1.28
N THR A 162 -2.20 -12.59 1.89
CA THR A 162 -3.48 -12.06 1.43
C THR A 162 -3.82 -10.92 2.36
N PHE A 163 -3.45 -9.69 1.96
CA PHE A 163 -3.94 -8.49 2.62
C PHE A 163 -5.41 -8.32 2.24
N LYS A 164 -6.31 -8.80 3.10
CA LYS A 164 -7.75 -8.66 2.87
C LYS A 164 -8.10 -7.19 3.13
N GLY A 165 -8.02 -6.36 2.09
CA GLY A 165 -8.11 -4.90 2.17
C GLY A 165 -7.19 -4.17 1.19
N SER A 166 -6.11 -4.84 0.74
CA SER A 166 -5.23 -4.33 -0.33
C SER A 166 -5.46 -5.16 -1.59
N PRO A 167 -6.21 -4.67 -2.60
CA PRO A 167 -6.51 -5.42 -3.82
C PRO A 167 -5.26 -5.92 -4.57
N LEU A 168 -4.09 -5.35 -4.25
CA LEU A 168 -2.80 -5.61 -4.86
C LEU A 168 -2.07 -6.85 -4.35
N LEU A 169 -2.44 -7.39 -3.19
CA LEU A 169 -1.70 -8.47 -2.54
C LEU A 169 -2.61 -9.68 -2.30
N THR A 170 -3.47 -10.01 -3.28
CA THR A 170 -4.53 -11.02 -3.12
C THR A 170 -4.20 -12.39 -3.72
N LYS A 171 -3.15 -12.53 -4.55
CA LYS A 171 -2.69 -13.83 -5.07
C LYS A 171 -1.18 -13.90 -5.25
N GLY A 172 -0.54 -14.82 -4.54
CA GLY A 172 0.71 -15.45 -4.98
C GLY A 172 2.05 -14.82 -4.55
N THR A 173 2.07 -13.76 -3.73
CA THR A 173 3.35 -13.29 -3.15
C THR A 173 3.74 -14.22 -2.01
N VAL A 174 4.48 -15.27 -2.36
CA VAL A 174 5.17 -16.14 -1.39
C VAL A 174 6.44 -15.38 -1.01
N LEU A 175 6.46 -14.79 0.19
CA LEU A 175 7.72 -14.38 0.80
C LEU A 175 8.42 -15.66 1.23
N SER A 176 9.38 -16.13 0.45
CA SER A 176 10.25 -17.22 0.88
C SER A 176 11.09 -16.74 2.05
N SER A 177 11.03 -17.42 3.19
CA SER A 177 11.92 -17.19 4.33
C SER A 177 13.34 -17.70 4.09
N ASP A 178 13.74 -17.97 2.85
CA ASP A 178 15.05 -18.56 2.54
C ASP A 178 16.07 -17.46 2.27
N ALA A 179 16.66 -16.97 3.34
CA ALA A 179 17.99 -16.39 3.33
C ALA A 179 18.82 -17.05 4.44
N ARG A 180 19.48 -18.16 4.06
CA ARG A 180 20.66 -18.83 4.63
C ARG A 180 20.88 -18.81 6.14
#